data_AF-A0A7X9PAS5-F1
#
_entry.id   AF-A0A7X9PAS5-F1
#
_cell.length_a   1.000
_cell.length_b   1.000
_cell.length_c   1.000
_cell.angle_alpha   90.00
_cell.angle_beta   90.00
_cell.angle_gamma   90.00
#
_symmetry.space_group_name_H-M   'P 1'
#
loop_
_entity.id
_entity.type
_entity.pdbx_description
1 polymer ?
#
loop_
_entity_poly.entity_id
_entity_poly.type
_entity_poly.pdbx_seq_one_letter_code
_entity_poly.pdbx_strand_id
1 'polypeptide(L)'
;MSTKRVYLFKEGNATMRDLLGGKGANLAEMSNLGLPVPPGFTITTEACNEYTKLGRLPDGLWEETLGALKHIEADMGKKLGDPANPLLVSVRSGAKFSMPGMMDTVL
;
A
#
# COMPACT_ATOMS: atom_id res chain seq x y z
N MET A 1 -6.82 -0.08 21.14
CA MET A 1 -7.47 -0.51 19.88
C MET A 1 -6.39 -0.53 18.81
N SER A 2 -6.24 -1.63 18.07
CA SER A 2 -5.24 -1.70 17.00
C SER A 2 -5.72 -0.87 15.81
N THR A 3 -5.00 0.19 15.47
CA THR A 3 -5.28 0.98 14.26
C THR A 3 -4.91 0.15 13.03
N LYS A 4 -5.76 0.15 12.00
CA LYS A 4 -5.49 -0.55 10.73
C LYS A 4 -4.28 0.08 10.04
N ARG A 5 -3.31 -0.73 9.57
CA ARG A 5 -2.03 -0.25 9.01
C ARG A 5 -1.87 -0.50 7.51
N VAL A 6 -2.71 -1.34 6.93
CA VAL A 6 -2.68 -1.65 5.50
C VAL A 6 -4.07 -1.43 4.90
N TYR A 7 -4.14 -0.61 3.85
CA TYR A 7 -5.40 -0.25 3.18
C TYR A 7 -5.33 -0.63 1.71
N LEU A 8 -6.27 -1.46 1.24
CA LEU A 8 -6.50 -1.61 -0.20
C LEU A 8 -6.92 -0.26 -0.77
N PHE A 9 -6.66 0.03 -2.05
CA PHE A 9 -7.05 1.32 -2.63
C PHE A 9 -8.54 1.60 -2.49
N LYS A 10 -9.40 0.58 -2.58
CA LYS A 10 -10.86 0.67 -2.38
C LYS A 10 -11.31 1.01 -0.95
N GLU A 11 -10.40 1.07 0.02
CA GLU A 11 -10.68 1.32 1.43
C GLU A 11 -10.22 2.71 1.90
N GLY A 12 -9.51 3.45 1.05
CA GLY A 12 -9.05 4.81 1.31
C GLY A 12 -9.88 5.86 0.58
N ASN A 13 -9.50 7.13 0.69
CA ASN A 13 -10.00 8.23 -0.14
C ASN A 13 -9.06 9.45 -0.06
N ALA A 14 -9.34 10.50 -0.84
CA ALA A 14 -8.50 11.70 -0.89
C ALA A 14 -8.31 12.42 0.47
N THR A 15 -9.25 12.30 1.42
CA THR A 15 -9.17 12.97 2.73
C THR A 15 -8.16 12.29 3.67
N MET A 16 -7.78 11.04 3.39
CA MET A 16 -6.85 10.26 4.22
C MET A 16 -5.38 10.51 3.88
N ARG A 17 -5.06 11.69 3.32
CA ARG A 17 -3.71 12.06 2.86
C ARG A 17 -2.64 11.99 3.95
N ASP A 18 -3.02 12.27 5.19
CA ASP A 18 -2.10 12.22 6.33
C ASP A 18 -1.71 10.78 6.68
N LEU A 19 -2.63 9.84 6.50
CA LEU A 19 -2.46 8.42 6.81
C LEU A 19 -1.87 7.63 5.64
N LEU A 20 -2.29 7.91 4.40
CA LEU A 20 -1.92 7.15 3.20
C LEU A 20 -0.85 7.85 2.34
N GLY A 21 -0.46 9.07 2.71
CA GLY A 21 0.35 9.93 1.87
C GLY A 21 -0.40 10.45 0.64
N GLY A 22 0.22 11.38 -0.11
CA GLY A 22 -0.42 11.99 -1.28
C GLY A 22 -0.71 11.00 -2.41
N LYS A 23 0.21 10.07 -2.67
CA LYS A 23 0.04 9.05 -3.73
C LYS A 23 -1.02 8.01 -3.35
N GLY A 24 -0.96 7.46 -2.14
CA GLY A 24 -1.91 6.45 -1.67
C GLY A 24 -3.34 6.98 -1.61
N ALA A 25 -3.53 8.20 -1.08
CA ALA A 25 -4.84 8.85 -1.05
C ALA A 25 -5.41 9.12 -2.46
N ASN A 26 -4.57 9.57 -3.41
CA ASN A 26 -5.00 9.78 -4.79
C ASN A 26 -5.32 8.46 -5.51
N LEU A 27 -4.54 7.39 -5.30
CA LEU A 27 -4.83 6.07 -5.88
C LEU A 27 -6.15 5.50 -5.35
N ALA A 28 -6.42 5.71 -4.06
CA ALA A 28 -7.68 5.33 -3.45
C ALA A 28 -8.85 6.13 -4.04
N GLU A 29 -8.71 7.44 -4.17
CA GLU A 29 -9.73 8.30 -4.79
C GLU A 29 -10.03 7.87 -6.23
N MET A 30 -8.99 7.69 -7.06
CA MET A 30 -9.15 7.26 -8.45
C MET A 30 -9.82 5.88 -8.54
N SER A 31 -9.50 4.96 -7.63
CA SER A 31 -10.14 3.64 -7.57
C SER A 31 -11.63 3.74 -7.22
N ASN A 32 -11.99 4.60 -6.25
CA ASN A 32 -13.38 4.83 -5.85
C ASN A 32 -14.21 5.53 -6.95
N LEU A 33 -13.56 6.37 -7.77
CA LEU A 33 -14.16 7.00 -8.95
C LEU A 33 -14.35 6.02 -10.13
N GLY A 34 -13.90 4.77 -10.01
CA GLY A 34 -14.02 3.76 -11.07
C GLY A 34 -13.04 3.97 -12.23
N LEU A 35 -11.98 4.76 -12.04
CA LEU A 35 -10.91 4.87 -13.03
C LEU A 35 -10.14 3.54 -13.10
N PRO A 36 -9.52 3.21 -14.25
CA PRO A 36 -8.80 1.96 -14.45
C PRO A 36 -7.44 1.97 -13.70
N VAL A 37 -7.49 1.92 -12.37
CA VAL A 37 -6.34 1.79 -11.49
C VAL A 37 -6.11 0.31 -11.21
N PRO A 38 -4.90 -0.23 -11.47
CA PRO A 38 -4.57 -1.60 -11.06
C PRO A 38 -4.76 -1.77 -9.54
N PRO A 39 -5.30 -2.91 -9.08
CA PRO A 39 -5.51 -3.14 -7.67
C PRO A 39 -4.18 -3.09 -6.91
N GLY A 40 -4.23 -2.53 -5.71
CA GLY A 40 -3.06 -2.38 -4.85
C GLY A 40 -3.46 -1.95 -3.45
N PHE A 41 -2.45 -1.72 -2.61
CA PHE A 41 -2.63 -1.28 -1.24
C PHE A 41 -1.56 -0.27 -0.82
N THR A 42 -1.84 0.43 0.27
CA THR A 42 -0.94 1.38 0.91
C THR A 42 -0.68 0.95 2.36
N ILE A 43 0.59 0.91 2.74
CA ILE A 43 1.02 0.81 4.14
C ILE A 43 1.07 2.23 4.72
N THR A 44 0.45 2.44 5.87
CA THR A 44 0.22 3.80 6.39
C THR A 44 1.52 4.50 6.82
N THR A 45 1.46 5.83 6.88
CA THR A 45 2.50 6.68 7.45
C THR A 45 2.72 6.38 8.94
N GLU A 46 1.67 6.01 9.67
CA GLU A 46 1.75 5.59 11.08
C GLU A 46 2.58 4.31 11.25
N ALA A 47 2.41 3.31 10.38
CA ALA A 47 3.22 2.09 10.40
C ALA A 47 4.71 2.39 10.13
N CYS A 48 4.99 3.37 9.26
CA CYS A 48 6.36 3.86 9.03
C CYS A 48 6.95 4.54 10.27
N ASN A 49 6.17 5.35 10.98
CA ASN A 49 6.59 5.98 12.24
C ASN A 49 6.89 4.92 13.31
N GLU A 50 6.03 3.89 13.41
CA GLU A 50 6.21 2.78 14.34
C GLU A 50 7.49 1.99 14.02
N TYR A 51 7.72 1.65 12.74
CA TYR A 51 8.95 1.03 12.27
C TYR A 51 10.19 1.85 12.66
N THR A 52 10.14 3.16 12.41
CA THR A 52 11.25 4.08 12.71
C THR A 52 11.55 4.12 14.21
N LYS A 53 10.51 4.12 15.05
CA LYS A 53 10.65 4.12 16.51
C LYS A 53 11.19 2.78 17.05
N LEU A 54 10.75 1.66 16.49
CA LEU A 54 11.16 0.33 16.94
C LEU A 54 12.50 -0.13 16.37
N GLY A 55 12.94 0.43 15.23
CA GLY A 55 14.11 -0.04 14.49
C GLY A 55 13.91 -1.41 13.83
N ARG A 56 12.68 -1.92 13.80
CA ARG A 56 12.28 -3.22 13.24
C ARG A 56 10.84 -3.14 12.77
N LEU A 57 10.40 -4.11 11.96
CA LEU A 57 9.00 -4.23 11.57
C LEU A 57 8.10 -4.37 12.82
N PRO A 58 7.03 -3.56 12.91
CA PRO A 58 6.00 -3.74 13.94
C PRO A 58 5.37 -5.13 13.91
N ASP A 59 5.03 -5.64 15.08
CA ASP A 59 4.43 -6.96 15.21
C ASP A 59 3.07 -6.98 14.48
N GLY A 60 2.84 -8.03 13.68
CA GLY A 60 1.61 -8.21 12.88
C GLY A 60 1.57 -7.45 11.55
N LEU A 61 2.47 -6.48 11.29
CA LEU A 61 2.41 -5.68 10.07
C LEU A 61 2.66 -6.53 8.81
N TRP A 62 3.53 -7.52 8.92
CA TRP A 62 3.84 -8.41 7.81
C TRP A 62 2.64 -9.29 7.45
N GLU A 63 1.94 -9.82 8.45
CA GLU A 63 0.74 -10.62 8.28
C GLU A 63 -0.40 -9.81 7.65
N GLU A 64 -0.59 -8.55 8.07
CA GLU A 64 -1.52 -7.61 7.43
C GLU A 64 -1.16 -7.36 5.96
N THR A 65 0.13 -7.16 5.67
CA THR A 65 0.62 -6.93 4.31
C THR A 65 0.40 -8.14 3.41
N LEU A 66 0.67 -9.35 3.91
CA LEU A 66 0.39 -10.60 3.20
C LEU A 66 -1.12 -10.81 3.01
N GLY A 67 -1.94 -10.40 3.97
CA GLY A 67 -3.40 -10.38 3.84
C GLY A 67 -3.86 -9.52 2.66
N ALA A 68 -3.36 -8.29 2.58
CA ALA A 68 -3.66 -7.40 1.46
C ALA A 68 -3.14 -7.93 0.12
N LEU A 69 -1.93 -8.50 0.08
CA LEU A 69 -1.39 -9.12 -1.13
C LEU A 69 -2.30 -10.24 -1.67
N LYS A 70 -2.83 -11.10 -0.79
CA LYS A 70 -3.78 -12.16 -1.20
C LYS A 70 -5.06 -11.60 -1.83
N HIS A 71 -5.53 -10.45 -1.38
CA HIS A 71 -6.64 -9.76 -2.04
C HIS A 71 -6.26 -9.30 -3.45
N ILE A 72 -5.04 -8.78 -3.64
CA ILE A 72 -4.55 -8.38 -4.97
C ILE A 72 -4.41 -9.60 -5.90
N GLU A 73 -3.87 -10.71 -5.38
CA GLU A 73 -3.75 -11.96 -6.12
C GLU A 73 -5.12 -12.46 -6.61
N ALA A 74 -6.13 -12.42 -5.73
CA ALA A 74 -7.51 -12.79 -6.06
C ALA A 74 -8.14 -11.84 -7.09
N ASP A 75 -8.01 -10.52 -6.90
CA ASP A 75 -8.56 -9.50 -7.80
C ASP A 75 -7.92 -9.57 -9.20
N MET A 76 -6.63 -9.94 -9.29
CA MET A 76 -5.90 -10.07 -10.56
C MET A 76 -5.96 -11.46 -11.19
N GLY A 77 -6.37 -12.49 -10.43
CA GLY A 77 -6.27 -13.89 -10.85
C GLY A 77 -4.84 -14.34 -11.12
N LYS A 78 -3.86 -13.80 -10.38
CA LYS A 78 -2.41 -14.04 -10.53
C LYS A 78 -1.77 -14.26 -9.16
N LYS A 79 -0.59 -14.88 -9.11
CA LYS A 79 0.08 -15.17 -7.84
C LYS A 79 1.53 -14.71 -7.81
N LEU A 80 1.96 -14.09 -6.73
CA LEU A 80 3.34 -13.66 -6.55
C LEU A 80 4.24 -14.89 -6.42
N GLY A 81 5.28 -14.95 -7.26
CA GLY A 81 6.21 -16.08 -7.30
C GLY A 81 5.71 -17.31 -8.07
N ASP A 82 4.55 -17.25 -8.72
CA ASP A 82 4.12 -18.31 -9.65
C ASP A 82 4.80 -18.15 -11.02
N PRO A 83 5.63 -19.11 -11.47
CA PRO A 83 6.31 -19.02 -12.76
C PRO A 83 5.37 -19.16 -13.98
N ALA A 84 4.19 -19.75 -13.81
CA ALA A 84 3.24 -19.96 -14.90
C ALA A 84 2.30 -18.75 -15.08
N ASN A 85 1.90 -18.09 -13.99
CA ASN A 85 1.03 -16.91 -14.02
C ASN A 85 1.43 -15.86 -12.96
N PRO A 86 2.55 -15.17 -13.18
CA PRO A 86 3.16 -14.32 -12.17
C PRO A 86 2.36 -13.03 -11.93
N LEU A 87 2.12 -12.72 -10.65
CA LEU A 87 1.82 -11.37 -10.21
C LEU A 87 3.14 -10.60 -10.05
N LEU A 88 3.28 -9.47 -10.76
CA LEU A 88 4.36 -8.52 -10.56
C LEU A 88 3.81 -7.28 -9.84
N VAL A 89 4.61 -6.69 -8.97
CA VAL A 89 4.21 -5.54 -8.16
C VAL A 89 5.25 -4.44 -8.27
N SER A 90 4.78 -3.19 -8.28
CA SER A 90 5.66 -2.04 -8.10
C SER A 90 5.58 -1.54 -6.66
N VAL A 91 6.71 -1.11 -6.11
CA VAL A 91 6.80 -0.52 -4.77
C VAL A 91 7.21 0.93 -4.90
N ARG A 92 6.37 1.84 -4.37
CA ARG A 92 6.52 3.28 -4.54
C ARG A 92 6.41 3.99 -3.20
N SER A 93 7.40 4.81 -2.87
CA SER A 93 7.35 5.68 -1.70
C SER A 93 6.31 6.80 -1.89
N GLY A 94 5.62 7.16 -0.81
CA GLY A 94 4.60 8.22 -0.81
C GLY A 94 4.45 8.83 0.57
N ALA A 95 4.91 10.08 0.73
CA ALA A 95 4.70 10.85 1.96
C ALA A 95 3.50 11.80 1.81
N LYS A 96 3.07 12.42 2.92
CA LYS A 96 2.03 13.47 2.94
C LYS A 96 2.39 14.64 2.01
N PHE A 97 3.65 15.05 2.07
CA PHE A 97 4.23 16.07 1.21
C PHE A 97 5.21 15.44 0.23
N SER A 98 5.33 16.02 -0.96
CA SER A 98 6.32 15.56 -1.93
C SER A 98 7.72 15.84 -1.39
N MET A 99 8.51 14.79 -1.20
CA MET A 99 9.90 14.89 -0.77
C MET A 99 10.79 14.38 -1.92
N PRO A 100 11.47 15.27 -2.66
CA PRO A 100 12.51 14.89 -3.60
C PRO A 100 13.63 14.14 -2.87
N GLY A 101 14.14 13.04 -3.44
CA GLY A 101 15.21 12.23 -2.81
C GLY A 101 14.73 11.11 -1.88
N MET A 102 13.43 10.79 -1.85
CA MET A 102 12.96 9.53 -1.25
C MET A 102 13.37 8.30 -2.07
N MET A 103 13.17 7.11 -1.49
CA MET A 103 13.41 5.80 -2.11
C MET A 103 12.95 5.75 -3.57
N ASP A 104 13.83 5.23 -4.43
CA ASP A 104 13.56 4.98 -5.85
C ASP A 104 12.36 4.05 -6.04
N THR A 105 11.63 4.25 -7.14
CA THR A 105 10.53 3.34 -7.50
C THR A 105 11.12 2.03 -8.00
N VAL A 106 10.66 0.91 -7.42
CA VAL A 106 10.93 -0.43 -7.95
C VAL A 106 9.73 -0.85 -8.78
N LEU A 107 9.99 -1.31 -10.01
CA LEU A 107 9.00 -1.83 -10.95
C LEU A 107 9.12 -3.35 -11.09
#